data_AF-A0A7J3CT65-F1
#
_entry.id   AF-A0A7J3CT65-F1
#
_cell.length_a   1.000
_cell.length_b   1.000
_cell.length_c   1.000
_cell.angle_alpha   90.00
_cell.angle_beta   90.00
_cell.angle_gamma   90.00
#
_symmetry.space_group_name_H-M   'P 1'
#
loop_
_entity.id
_entity.type
_entity.pdbx_description
1 polymer ?
#
loop_
_entity_poly.entity_id
_entity_poly.type
_entity_poly.pdbx_seq_one_letter_code
_entity_poly.pdbx_strand_id
1 'polypeptide(L)'
;MENSLINPSELEIYQLGINLVVISIVLSAIAIGFAKAINSRKMFAWGVEELIQAIINGALLGIIFSGSIGLSNLASSLVDQSLTSGCNNYNDQPTFIKAGMCKQDKILDIIYNASEKTYKQSAALASLSLITIKLNVIEAMPLYSLKYASEEFSKLSFEFLNSALILETVKQIILFFAKTGFSIFLPIGLLLRMFFMTRKVGGAIIAGAIGFYIFFPLFLLSFGLDLNQMDQANGVFENTINELAKISAPFPQIDWSKEQDIINLVFSLGQKDLALTTSAALKVSSQLLSLMQLYSYIYVGFAILTTFIFIYQLASIFGLEFNLDIYDKI
;
A
#
# COMPACT_ATOMS: atom_id res chain seq x y z
N MET A 1 -6.14 17.72 25.61
CA MET A 1 -4.97 16.88 25.87
C MET A 1 -5.48 15.53 26.34
N GLU A 2 -5.99 14.72 25.41
CA GLU A 2 -6.17 13.30 25.69
C GLU A 2 -4.76 12.70 25.73
N ASN A 3 -4.37 12.15 26.87
CA ASN A 3 -3.19 11.32 26.96
C ASN A 3 -3.43 10.16 26.00
N SER A 4 -2.78 10.20 24.83
CA SER A 4 -2.64 9.04 23.97
C SER A 4 -1.94 7.97 24.80
N LEU A 5 -2.74 7.14 25.46
CA LEU A 5 -2.29 5.98 26.20
C LEU A 5 -1.45 5.17 25.21
N ILE A 6 -0.14 5.14 25.46
CA ILE A 6 0.80 4.25 24.78
C ILE A 6 0.13 2.89 24.77
N ASN A 7 -0.06 2.31 23.58
CA ASN A 7 -0.75 1.04 23.46
C ASN A 7 -0.04 0.04 24.39
N PRO A 8 -0.76 -0.72 25.22
CA PRO A 8 -0.13 -1.59 26.23
C PRO A 8 0.89 -2.55 25.62
N SER A 9 0.68 -2.97 24.37
CA SER A 9 1.62 -3.78 23.60
C SER A 9 2.96 -3.08 23.32
N GLU A 10 2.96 -1.76 23.09
CA GLU A 10 4.19 -0.98 22.87
C GLU A 10 5.05 -0.96 24.13
N LEU A 11 4.42 -0.78 25.30
CA LEU A 11 5.12 -0.78 26.58
C LEU A 11 5.85 -2.10 26.86
N GLU A 12 5.22 -3.23 26.55
CA GLU A 12 5.82 -4.57 26.73
C GLU A 12 7.06 -4.76 25.84
N ILE A 13 7.03 -4.26 24.60
CA ILE A 13 8.15 -4.34 23.67
C ILE A 13 9.34 -3.51 24.19
N TYR A 14 9.08 -2.32 24.74
CA TYR A 14 10.14 -1.50 25.33
C TYR A 14 10.73 -2.15 26.57
N GLN A 15 9.90 -2.76 27.41
CA GLN A 15 10.37 -3.53 28.56
C GLN A 15 11.28 -4.68 28.10
N LEU A 16 10.93 -5.38 27.02
CA LEU A 16 11.78 -6.43 26.44
C LEU A 16 13.11 -5.88 25.94
N GLY A 17 13.11 -4.75 25.22
CA GLY A 17 14.33 -4.07 24.77
C GLY A 17 15.23 -3.63 25.93
N ILE A 18 14.65 -3.04 26.98
CA ILE A 18 15.36 -2.64 28.20
C ILE A 18 15.94 -3.86 28.90
N ASN A 19 15.16 -4.94 29.04
CA ASN A 19 15.62 -6.18 29.66
C ASN A 19 16.81 -6.78 28.90
N LEU A 20 16.78 -6.79 27.56
CA LEU A 20 17.91 -7.26 26.74
C LEU A 20 19.18 -6.43 26.97
N VAL A 21 19.06 -5.09 27.02
CA VAL A 21 20.19 -4.20 27.29
C VAL A 21 20.75 -4.45 28.69
N VAL A 22 19.89 -4.60 29.70
CA VAL A 22 20.31 -4.91 31.08
C VAL A 22 21.02 -6.25 31.15
N ILE A 23 20.49 -7.29 30.50
CA ILE A 23 21.13 -8.61 30.44
C ILE A 23 22.53 -8.51 29.79
N SER A 24 22.65 -7.75 28.69
CA SER A 24 23.93 -7.53 28.02
C SER A 24 24.96 -6.81 28.91
N ILE A 25 24.54 -5.78 29.66
CA ILE A 25 25.38 -5.08 30.63
C ILE A 25 25.84 -6.03 31.74
N VAL A 26 24.93 -6.83 32.29
CA VAL A 26 25.23 -7.79 33.37
C VAL A 26 26.22 -8.87 32.88
N LEU A 27 26.00 -9.44 31.70
CA LEU A 27 26.91 -10.43 31.12
C LEU A 27 28.31 -9.85 30.88
N SER A 28 28.38 -8.61 30.39
CA SER A 28 29.65 -7.91 30.19
C SER A 28 30.38 -7.67 31.52
N ALA A 29 29.65 -7.27 32.57
CA ALA A 29 30.21 -7.09 33.91
C ALA A 29 30.74 -8.40 34.51
N ILE A 30 30.02 -9.51 34.34
CA ILE A 30 30.47 -10.85 34.77
C ILE A 30 31.73 -11.25 34.02
N ALA A 31 31.79 -11.04 32.70
CA ALA A 31 32.97 -11.33 31.89
C ALA A 31 34.20 -10.53 32.32
N ILE A 32 34.03 -9.23 32.61
CA ILE A 32 35.10 -8.37 33.14
C ILE A 32 35.60 -8.88 34.50
N GLY A 33 34.67 -9.24 35.40
CA GLY A 33 35.00 -9.79 36.72
C GLY A 33 35.79 -11.10 36.62
N PHE A 34 35.34 -12.02 35.76
CA PHE A 34 35.99 -13.31 35.52
C PHE A 34 37.36 -13.16 34.85
N ALA A 35 37.47 -12.25 33.88
CA ALA A 35 38.75 -11.92 33.23
C ALA A 35 39.79 -11.43 34.24
N LYS A 36 39.37 -10.59 35.19
CA LYS A 36 40.24 -10.08 36.26
C LYS A 36 40.66 -11.19 37.23
N ALA A 37 39.76 -12.13 37.55
CA ALA A 37 40.08 -13.28 38.40
C ALA A 37 41.13 -14.22 37.77
N ILE A 38 41.09 -14.41 36.45
CA ILE A 38 42.03 -15.26 35.70
C ILE A 38 43.27 -14.48 35.20
N ASN A 39 43.27 -13.15 35.37
CA ASN A 39 44.31 -12.25 34.84
C ASN A 39 44.47 -12.35 33.30
N SER A 40 43.39 -12.60 32.58
CA SER A 40 43.39 -12.71 31.11
C SER A 40 43.12 -11.34 30.46
N ARG A 41 44.14 -10.74 29.85
CA ARG A 41 44.02 -9.43 29.17
C ARG A 41 43.03 -9.46 27.99
N LYS A 42 42.99 -10.57 27.24
CA LYS A 42 42.12 -10.71 26.06
C LYS A 42 40.64 -10.72 26.45
N MET A 43 40.29 -11.45 27.51
CA MET A 43 38.91 -11.52 27.98
C MET A 43 38.47 -10.21 28.63
N PHE A 44 39.38 -9.50 29.29
CA PHE A 44 39.09 -8.17 29.85
C PHE A 44 38.80 -7.16 28.73
N ALA A 45 39.64 -7.12 27.69
CA ALA A 45 39.42 -6.24 26.54
C ALA A 45 38.08 -6.54 25.85
N TRP A 46 37.77 -7.82 25.64
CA TRP A 46 36.48 -8.25 25.08
C TRP A 46 35.29 -7.81 25.94
N GLY A 47 35.35 -8.03 27.26
CA GLY A 47 34.25 -7.65 28.16
C GLY A 47 34.01 -6.14 28.23
N VAL A 48 35.08 -5.33 28.17
CA VAL A 48 34.96 -3.85 28.11
C VAL A 48 34.34 -3.41 26.78
N GLU A 49 34.73 -4.03 25.67
CA GLU A 49 34.18 -3.72 24.36
C GLU A 49 32.67 -4.03 24.29
N GLU A 50 32.25 -5.19 24.80
CA GLU A 50 30.83 -5.58 24.90
C GLU A 50 30.04 -4.64 25.81
N LEU A 51 30.62 -4.20 26.94
CA LEU A 51 29.97 -3.25 27.84
C LEU A 51 29.71 -1.90 27.15
N ILE A 52 30.70 -1.37 26.43
CA ILE A 52 30.56 -0.11 25.69
C ILE A 52 29.48 -0.26 24.61
N GLN A 53 29.47 -1.40 23.90
CA GLN A 53 28.46 -1.68 22.87
C GLN A 53 27.06 -1.81 23.46
N ALA A 54 26.90 -2.44 24.63
CA ALA A 54 25.64 -2.53 25.35
C ALA A 54 25.11 -1.14 25.75
N ILE A 55 25.98 -0.26 26.24
CA ILE A 55 25.63 1.13 26.58
C ILE A 55 25.20 1.90 25.32
N ILE A 56 25.94 1.77 24.21
CA ILE A 56 25.57 2.40 22.93
C ILE A 56 24.21 1.88 22.44
N ASN A 57 23.95 0.58 22.55
CA ASN A 57 22.67 -0.03 22.17
C ASN A 57 21.52 0.48 23.05
N GLY A 58 21.75 0.63 24.36
CA GLY A 58 20.80 1.24 25.28
C GLY A 58 20.49 2.70 24.94
N ALA A 59 21.51 3.50 24.67
CA ALA A 59 21.35 4.89 24.23
C ALA A 59 20.60 4.98 22.89
N LEU A 60 20.94 4.12 21.93
CA LEU A 60 20.31 4.04 20.62
C LEU A 60 18.83 3.61 20.73
N LEU A 61 18.50 2.64 21.59
CA LEU A 61 17.12 2.27 21.90
C LEU A 61 16.35 3.48 22.46
N GLY A 62 16.96 4.22 23.40
CA GLY A 62 16.37 5.44 23.96
C GLY A 62 16.10 6.50 22.90
N ILE A 63 17.06 6.78 22.03
CA ILE A 63 16.92 7.74 20.92
C ILE A 63 15.86 7.29 19.93
N ILE A 64 15.84 6.01 19.55
CA ILE A 64 14.81 5.48 18.64
C ILE A 64 13.43 5.58 19.28
N PHE A 65 13.31 5.30 20.58
CA PHE A 65 12.04 5.43 21.28
C PHE A 65 11.53 6.86 21.28
N SER A 66 12.31 7.80 21.83
CA SER A 66 11.94 9.22 21.85
C SER A 66 11.74 9.78 20.44
N GLY A 67 12.59 9.33 19.51
CA GLY A 67 12.56 9.71 18.11
C GLY A 67 11.32 9.18 17.41
N SER A 68 10.89 7.94 17.66
CA SER A 68 9.69 7.35 17.03
C SER A 68 8.41 8.06 17.46
N ILE A 69 8.30 8.44 18.74
CA ILE A 69 7.19 9.25 19.24
C ILE A 69 7.24 10.64 18.59
N GLY A 70 8.41 11.29 18.59
CA GLY A 70 8.59 12.60 17.97
C GLY A 70 8.29 12.61 16.46
N LEU A 71 8.79 11.60 15.74
CA LEU A 71 8.56 11.40 14.31
C LEU A 71 7.10 11.08 14.03
N SER A 72 6.43 10.26 14.84
CA SER A 72 5.00 9.96 14.67
C SER A 72 4.15 11.21 14.85
N ASN A 73 4.48 12.04 15.84
CA ASN A 73 3.81 13.33 16.05
C ASN A 73 4.07 14.31 14.91
N LEU A 74 5.31 14.41 14.45
CA LEU A 74 5.70 15.25 13.31
C LEU A 74 5.02 14.79 12.02
N ALA A 75 5.06 13.48 11.74
CA ALA A 75 4.37 12.86 10.62
C ALA A 75 2.86 13.13 10.66
N SER A 76 2.24 12.99 11.84
CA SER A 76 0.82 13.28 12.03
C SER A 76 0.50 14.77 11.85
N SER A 77 1.42 15.67 12.19
CA SER A 77 1.24 17.11 11.98
C SER A 77 1.34 17.54 10.52
N LEU A 78 2.02 16.76 9.69
CA LEU A 78 2.15 17.00 8.24
C LEU A 78 0.93 16.53 7.45
N VAL A 79 0.04 15.75 8.07
CA VAL A 79 -1.16 15.19 7.43
C VAL A 79 -2.38 16.03 7.76
N ASP A 80 -3.09 16.49 6.73
CA ASP A 80 -4.36 17.19 6.91
C ASP A 80 -5.41 16.25 7.53
N GLN A 81 -6.01 16.69 8.65
CA GLN A 81 -7.05 15.94 9.36
C GLN A 81 -8.28 15.68 8.48
N SER A 82 -8.53 16.51 7.47
CA SER A 82 -9.63 16.31 6.51
C SER A 82 -9.57 14.94 5.84
N LEU A 83 -8.36 14.42 5.58
CA LEU A 83 -8.12 13.12 4.95
C LEU A 83 -8.52 11.93 5.84
N THR A 84 -8.64 12.13 7.15
CA THR A 84 -9.03 11.08 8.10
C THR A 84 -10.53 11.04 8.39
N SER A 85 -11.28 12.03 7.90
CA SER A 85 -12.73 12.09 8.09
C SER A 85 -13.43 10.91 7.40
N GLY A 86 -14.27 10.19 8.15
CA GLY A 86 -15.01 9.01 7.66
C GLY A 86 -14.27 7.67 7.80
N CYS A 87 -13.02 7.65 8.25
CA CYS A 87 -12.22 6.42 8.33
C CYS A 87 -12.18 5.84 9.76
N ASN A 88 -13.29 5.23 10.18
CA ASN A 88 -13.44 4.67 11.52
C ASN A 88 -12.75 3.30 11.70
N ASN A 89 -12.41 2.62 10.60
CA ASN A 89 -11.86 1.26 10.62
C ASN A 89 -10.42 1.17 11.16
N TYR A 90 -9.73 2.31 11.35
CA TYR A 90 -8.31 2.38 11.71
C TYR A 90 -8.04 3.27 12.93
N ASN A 91 -8.97 3.33 13.89
CA ASN A 91 -8.85 4.20 15.07
C ASN A 91 -7.66 3.83 15.97
N ASP A 92 -7.19 2.58 15.92
CA ASP A 92 -6.06 2.11 16.73
C ASP A 92 -4.69 2.44 16.11
N GLN A 93 -4.66 3.07 14.93
CA GLN A 93 -3.44 3.35 14.18
C GLN A 93 -3.04 4.83 14.27
N PRO A 94 -1.74 5.16 14.19
CA PRO A 94 -1.27 6.54 14.10
C PRO A 94 -1.93 7.30 12.94
N THR A 95 -2.14 8.61 13.11
CA THR A 95 -2.88 9.46 12.16
C THR A 95 -2.36 9.37 10.73
N PHE A 96 -1.04 9.31 10.52
CA PHE A 96 -0.46 9.20 9.18
C PHE A 96 -0.72 7.84 8.52
N ILE A 97 -0.65 6.73 9.27
CA ILE A 97 -1.00 5.39 8.77
C ILE A 97 -2.50 5.36 8.46
N LYS A 98 -3.32 5.85 9.39
CA LYS A 98 -4.77 5.96 9.24
C LYS A 98 -5.15 6.74 7.97
N ALA A 99 -4.53 7.89 7.72
CA ALA A 99 -4.77 8.68 6.53
C ALA A 99 -4.32 7.96 5.24
N GLY A 100 -3.16 7.30 5.26
CA GLY A 100 -2.68 6.51 4.12
C GLY A 100 -3.62 5.37 3.75
N MET A 101 -4.07 4.61 4.75
CA MET A 101 -5.03 3.51 4.60
C MET A 101 -6.40 4.02 4.13
N CYS A 102 -6.87 5.11 4.72
CA CYS A 102 -8.13 5.76 4.36
C CYS A 102 -8.15 6.21 2.89
N LYS A 103 -7.04 6.83 2.44
CA LYS A 103 -6.85 7.20 1.05
C LYS A 103 -6.95 5.95 0.17
N GLN A 104 -6.18 4.91 0.46
CA GLN A 104 -6.18 3.66 -0.31
C GLN A 104 -7.57 3.00 -0.40
N ASP A 105 -8.33 2.95 0.69
CA ASP A 105 -9.69 2.37 0.68
C ASP A 105 -10.62 3.12 -0.26
N LYS A 106 -10.61 4.47 -0.24
CA LYS A 106 -11.41 5.26 -1.18
C LYS A 106 -11.04 4.97 -2.63
N ILE A 107 -9.75 4.79 -2.92
CA ILE A 107 -9.28 4.45 -4.27
C ILE A 107 -9.73 3.05 -4.66
N LEU A 108 -9.63 2.08 -3.77
CA LEU A 108 -10.09 0.71 -3.99
C LEU A 108 -11.60 0.66 -4.26
N ASP A 109 -12.41 1.39 -3.50
CA ASP A 109 -13.86 1.46 -3.70
C ASP A 109 -14.21 1.99 -5.10
N ILE A 110 -13.49 3.04 -5.56
CA ILE A 110 -13.65 3.56 -6.92
C ILE A 110 -13.27 2.50 -7.95
N ILE A 111 -12.15 1.80 -7.78
CA ILE A 111 -11.68 0.78 -8.72
C ILE A 111 -12.66 -0.40 -8.78
N TYR A 112 -13.17 -0.90 -7.65
CA TYR A 112 -14.11 -2.01 -7.61
C TYR A 112 -15.43 -1.64 -8.30
N ASN A 113 -15.98 -0.47 -7.98
CA ASN A 113 -17.20 0.04 -8.61
C ASN A 113 -17.00 0.27 -10.12
N ALA A 114 -15.86 0.83 -10.53
CA ALA A 114 -15.52 0.99 -11.95
C ALA A 114 -15.39 -0.37 -12.66
N SER A 115 -14.70 -1.34 -12.06
CA SER A 115 -14.55 -2.68 -12.61
C SER A 115 -15.89 -3.38 -12.76
N GLU A 116 -16.76 -3.31 -11.75
CA GLU A 116 -18.10 -3.93 -11.75
C GLU A 116 -18.99 -3.32 -12.85
N LYS A 117 -19.05 -1.99 -12.93
CA LYS A 117 -19.85 -1.28 -13.94
C LYS A 117 -19.36 -1.56 -15.36
N THR A 118 -18.04 -1.56 -15.55
CA THR A 118 -17.40 -1.87 -16.84
C THR A 118 -17.67 -3.31 -17.26
N TYR A 119 -17.60 -4.27 -16.32
CA TYR A 119 -17.93 -5.67 -16.57
C TYR A 119 -19.41 -5.88 -16.94
N LYS A 120 -20.33 -5.28 -16.17
CA LYS A 120 -21.77 -5.31 -16.48
C LYS A 120 -22.05 -4.74 -17.86
N GLN A 121 -21.37 -3.66 -18.22
CA GLN A 121 -21.51 -3.04 -19.53
C GLN A 121 -20.95 -3.92 -20.65
N SER A 122 -19.82 -4.59 -20.43
CA SER A 122 -19.28 -5.61 -21.34
C SER A 122 -20.31 -6.70 -21.60
N ALA A 123 -20.87 -7.31 -20.54
CA ALA A 123 -21.89 -8.35 -20.68
C ALA A 123 -23.14 -7.87 -21.45
N ALA A 124 -23.59 -6.65 -21.19
CA ALA A 124 -24.72 -6.05 -21.92
C ALA A 124 -24.40 -5.90 -23.42
N LEU A 125 -23.24 -5.35 -23.77
CA LEU A 125 -22.82 -5.20 -25.18
C LEU A 125 -22.57 -6.55 -25.87
N ALA A 126 -22.03 -7.54 -25.14
CA ALA A 126 -21.88 -8.90 -25.64
C ALA A 126 -23.23 -9.48 -26.04
N SER A 127 -24.24 -9.34 -25.16
CA SER A 127 -25.59 -9.83 -25.42
C SER A 127 -26.22 -9.15 -26.65
N LEU A 128 -25.99 -7.84 -26.83
CA LEU A 128 -26.44 -7.11 -28.01
C LEU A 128 -25.76 -7.59 -29.30
N SER A 129 -24.49 -7.96 -29.23
CA SER A 129 -23.74 -8.43 -30.40
C SER A 129 -24.20 -9.80 -30.93
N LEU A 130 -24.85 -10.60 -30.09
CA LEU A 130 -25.35 -11.93 -30.42
C LEU A 130 -26.73 -11.93 -31.10
N ILE A 131 -27.34 -10.76 -31.31
CA ILE A 131 -28.64 -10.67 -31.98
C ILE A 131 -28.48 -11.07 -33.45
N THR A 132 -29.15 -12.14 -33.83
CA THR A 132 -29.22 -12.64 -35.21
C THR A 132 -30.63 -12.44 -35.77
N ILE A 133 -30.75 -11.83 -36.94
CA ILE A 133 -32.00 -11.76 -37.69
C ILE A 133 -31.93 -12.80 -38.81
N LYS A 134 -32.81 -13.81 -38.76
CA LYS A 134 -32.89 -14.87 -39.76
C LYS A 134 -34.09 -14.64 -40.69
N LEU A 135 -33.81 -14.24 -41.92
CA LEU A 135 -34.79 -14.05 -42.99
C LEU A 135 -34.71 -15.20 -43.98
N ASN A 136 -35.34 -16.33 -43.64
CA ASN A 136 -35.46 -17.58 -44.42
C ASN A 136 -34.11 -18.19 -44.90
N VAL A 137 -33.38 -17.48 -45.77
CA VAL A 137 -32.07 -17.87 -46.34
C VAL A 137 -30.93 -16.94 -45.91
N ILE A 138 -31.24 -15.73 -45.39
CA ILE A 138 -30.23 -14.73 -45.01
C ILE A 138 -30.18 -14.62 -43.48
N GLU A 139 -28.99 -14.78 -42.89
CA GLU A 139 -28.72 -14.49 -41.48
C GLU A 139 -27.90 -13.20 -41.40
N ALA A 140 -28.41 -12.20 -40.67
CA ALA A 140 -27.74 -10.92 -40.47
C ALA A 140 -27.50 -10.67 -38.98
N MET A 141 -26.29 -10.21 -38.65
CA MET A 141 -25.89 -9.78 -37.30
C MET A 141 -25.62 -8.26 -37.32
N PRO A 142 -26.67 -7.42 -37.23
CA PRO A 142 -26.53 -5.98 -37.44
C PRO A 142 -25.63 -5.29 -36.40
N LEU A 143 -25.46 -5.89 -35.22
CA LEU A 143 -24.71 -5.34 -34.10
C LEU A 143 -23.42 -6.11 -33.79
N TYR A 144 -22.90 -6.89 -34.73
CA TYR A 144 -21.68 -7.69 -34.52
C TYR A 144 -20.48 -6.83 -34.10
N SER A 145 -20.41 -5.56 -34.53
CA SER A 145 -19.36 -4.63 -34.15
C SER A 145 -19.30 -4.34 -32.64
N LEU A 146 -20.41 -4.49 -31.90
CA LEU A 146 -20.45 -4.32 -30.44
C LEU A 146 -19.65 -5.41 -29.72
N LYS A 147 -19.38 -6.56 -30.37
CA LYS A 147 -18.52 -7.60 -29.82
C LYS A 147 -17.13 -7.06 -29.47
N TYR A 148 -16.56 -6.22 -30.35
CA TYR A 148 -15.25 -5.60 -30.10
C TYR A 148 -15.31 -4.64 -28.91
N ALA A 149 -16.35 -3.80 -28.83
CA ALA A 149 -16.52 -2.90 -27.69
C ALA A 149 -16.68 -3.69 -26.37
N SER A 150 -17.48 -4.75 -26.40
CA SER A 150 -17.66 -5.67 -25.27
C SER A 150 -16.33 -6.27 -24.81
N GLU A 151 -15.52 -6.79 -25.74
CA GLU A 151 -14.20 -7.36 -25.43
C GLU A 151 -13.28 -6.30 -24.80
N GLU A 152 -13.28 -5.07 -25.30
CA GLU A 152 -12.49 -3.97 -24.73
C GLU A 152 -12.97 -3.58 -23.32
N PHE A 153 -14.28 -3.48 -23.06
CA PHE A 153 -14.78 -3.26 -21.70
C PHE A 153 -14.41 -4.41 -20.76
N SER A 154 -14.43 -5.66 -21.23
CA SER A 154 -14.00 -6.81 -20.44
C SER A 154 -12.52 -6.67 -20.04
N LYS A 155 -11.65 -6.36 -21.02
CA LYS A 155 -10.22 -6.10 -20.76
C LYS A 155 -10.02 -4.95 -19.77
N LEU A 156 -10.70 -3.83 -19.96
CA LEU A 156 -10.63 -2.69 -19.04
C LEU A 156 -11.05 -3.06 -17.61
N SER A 157 -12.10 -3.88 -17.46
CA SER A 157 -12.55 -4.36 -16.15
C SER A 157 -11.48 -5.21 -15.45
N PHE A 158 -10.80 -6.09 -16.19
CA PHE A 158 -9.68 -6.88 -15.67
C PHE A 158 -8.47 -5.99 -15.30
N GLU A 159 -8.17 -4.96 -16.09
CA GLU A 159 -7.10 -4.02 -15.77
C GLU A 159 -7.39 -3.21 -14.50
N PHE A 160 -8.64 -2.79 -14.29
CA PHE A 160 -9.06 -2.21 -13.01
C PHE A 160 -8.82 -3.18 -11.85
N LEU A 161 -9.22 -4.44 -12.00
CA LEU A 161 -9.02 -5.45 -10.96
C LEU A 161 -7.54 -5.70 -10.65
N ASN A 162 -6.68 -5.69 -11.68
CA ASN A 162 -5.24 -5.81 -11.52
C ASN A 162 -4.65 -4.64 -10.72
N SER A 163 -5.08 -3.41 -11.00
CA SER A 163 -4.73 -2.23 -10.20
C SER A 163 -5.22 -2.34 -8.75
N ALA A 164 -6.43 -2.87 -8.51
CA ALA A 164 -6.93 -3.12 -7.16
C ALA A 164 -6.07 -4.13 -6.40
N LEU A 165 -5.66 -5.24 -7.05
CA LEU A 165 -4.84 -6.27 -6.42
C LEU A 165 -3.49 -5.71 -5.93
N ILE A 166 -2.87 -4.83 -6.72
CA ILE A 166 -1.61 -4.17 -6.33
C ILE A 166 -1.83 -3.27 -5.12
N LEU A 167 -2.89 -2.46 -5.14
CA LEU A 167 -3.20 -1.55 -4.03
C LEU A 167 -3.56 -2.29 -2.75
N GLU A 168 -4.34 -3.37 -2.83
CA GLU A 168 -4.59 -4.24 -1.68
C GLU A 168 -3.29 -4.88 -1.16
N THR A 169 -2.39 -5.31 -2.05
CA THR A 169 -1.08 -5.84 -1.61
C THR A 169 -0.28 -4.79 -0.85
N VAL A 170 -0.23 -3.55 -1.35
CA VAL A 170 0.45 -2.43 -0.68
C VAL A 170 -0.20 -2.13 0.68
N LYS A 171 -1.52 -2.12 0.74
CA LYS A 171 -2.30 -1.94 1.96
C LYS A 171 -1.97 -3.01 3.00
N GLN A 172 -1.91 -4.28 2.60
CA GLN A 172 -1.50 -5.38 3.49
C GLN A 172 -0.05 -5.24 3.96
N ILE A 173 0.86 -4.77 3.10
CA ILE A 173 2.26 -4.50 3.50
C ILE A 173 2.31 -3.40 4.56
N ILE A 174 1.56 -2.30 4.38
CA ILE A 174 1.50 -1.21 5.37
C ILE A 174 0.94 -1.73 6.70
N LEU A 175 -0.17 -2.48 6.69
CA LEU A 175 -0.74 -3.07 7.90
C LEU A 175 0.21 -4.06 8.57
N PHE A 176 0.92 -4.86 7.77
CA PHE A 176 1.91 -5.80 8.28
C PHE A 176 3.02 -5.07 9.03
N PHE A 177 3.61 -4.02 8.44
CA PHE A 177 4.65 -3.25 9.11
C PHE A 177 4.12 -2.39 10.26
N ALA A 178 2.89 -1.89 10.17
CA ALA A 178 2.25 -1.17 11.27
C ALA A 178 2.12 -2.06 12.53
N LYS A 179 1.79 -3.34 12.36
CA LYS A 179 1.65 -4.29 13.48
C LYS A 179 2.97 -4.93 13.91
N THR A 180 3.81 -5.33 12.96
CA THR A 180 5.01 -6.15 13.25
C THR A 180 6.32 -5.38 13.20
N GLY A 181 6.36 -4.22 12.54
CA GLY A 181 7.56 -3.40 12.32
C GLY A 181 8.30 -3.13 13.62
N PHE A 182 7.66 -2.41 14.55
CA PHE A 182 8.27 -2.11 15.84
C PHE A 182 8.19 -3.26 16.85
N SER A 183 7.16 -4.11 16.75
CA SER A 183 6.97 -5.20 17.72
C SER A 183 7.99 -6.33 17.58
N ILE A 184 8.29 -6.73 16.34
CA ILE A 184 9.08 -7.93 16.07
C ILE A 184 10.46 -7.53 15.54
N PHE A 185 10.52 -6.68 14.51
CA PHE A 185 11.79 -6.41 13.83
C PHE A 185 12.74 -5.56 14.67
N LEU A 186 12.26 -4.61 15.46
CA LEU A 186 13.12 -3.78 16.29
C LEU A 186 13.83 -4.57 17.41
N PRO A 187 13.14 -5.40 18.23
CA PRO A 187 13.82 -6.24 19.23
C PRO A 187 14.77 -7.25 18.62
N ILE A 188 14.38 -7.89 17.50
CA ILE A 188 15.24 -8.84 16.78
C ILE A 188 16.49 -8.13 16.26
N GLY A 189 16.32 -6.94 15.67
CA GLY A 189 17.43 -6.14 15.18
C GLY A 189 18.42 -5.75 16.28
N LEU A 190 17.93 -5.39 17.47
CA LEU A 190 18.76 -5.10 18.64
C LEU A 190 19.46 -6.37 19.17
N LEU A 191 18.77 -7.50 19.20
CA LEU A 191 19.33 -8.78 19.61
C LEU A 191 20.47 -9.21 18.68
N LEU A 192 20.26 -9.12 17.37
CA LEU A 192 21.29 -9.41 16.36
C LEU A 192 22.48 -8.45 16.47
N ARG A 193 22.29 -7.25 17.01
CA ARG A 193 23.37 -6.30 17.24
C ARG A 193 24.30 -6.69 18.39
N MET A 194 23.85 -7.56 19.29
CA MET A 194 24.66 -8.11 20.39
C MET A 194 25.71 -9.12 19.89
N PHE A 195 25.58 -9.69 18.70
CA PHE A 195 26.60 -10.56 18.13
C PHE A 195 27.42 -9.81 17.08
N PHE A 196 28.75 -9.88 17.19
CA PHE A 196 29.70 -9.22 16.27
C PHE A 196 29.41 -9.52 14.80
N MET A 197 29.13 -10.78 14.46
CA MET A 197 28.93 -11.21 13.08
C MET A 197 27.61 -10.71 12.47
N THR A 198 26.54 -10.58 13.27
CA THR A 198 25.22 -10.17 12.80
C THR A 198 24.91 -8.69 13.02
N ARG A 199 25.88 -7.91 13.51
CA ARG A 199 25.69 -6.49 13.81
C ARG A 199 25.19 -5.66 12.62
N LYS A 200 25.76 -5.90 11.43
CA LYS A 200 25.36 -5.21 10.19
C LYS A 200 23.92 -5.56 9.80
N VAL A 201 23.55 -6.82 9.95
CA VAL A 201 22.19 -7.32 9.67
C VAL A 201 21.19 -6.73 10.67
N GLY A 202 21.55 -6.63 11.95
CA GLY A 202 20.73 -6.00 12.98
C GLY A 202 20.43 -4.53 12.67
N GLY A 203 21.45 -3.75 12.27
CA GLY A 203 21.26 -2.36 11.85
C GLY A 203 20.36 -2.21 10.62
N ALA A 204 20.52 -3.09 9.62
CA ALA A 204 19.66 -3.11 8.43
C ALA A 204 18.20 -3.47 8.77
N ILE A 205 17.97 -4.41 9.69
CA ILE A 205 16.61 -4.78 10.15
C ILE A 205 15.96 -3.61 10.90
N ILE A 206 16.69 -2.92 11.78
CA ILE A 206 16.17 -1.73 12.49
C ILE A 206 15.82 -0.62 11.48
N ALA A 207 16.72 -0.33 10.54
CA ALA A 207 16.49 0.65 9.50
C ALA A 207 15.28 0.29 8.62
N GLY A 208 15.14 -0.99 8.25
CA GLY A 208 14.01 -1.50 7.49
C GLY A 208 12.69 -1.33 8.23
N ALA A 209 12.65 -1.67 9.53
CA ALA A 209 11.47 -1.50 10.36
C ALA A 209 11.01 -0.03 10.42
N ILE A 210 11.95 0.90 10.66
CA ILE A 210 11.67 2.35 10.69
C ILE A 210 11.25 2.86 9.30
N GLY A 211 11.96 2.43 8.25
CA GLY A 211 11.71 2.79 6.87
C GLY A 211 10.30 2.44 6.41
N PHE A 212 9.92 1.18 6.57
CA PHE A 212 8.59 0.72 6.15
C PHE A 212 7.46 1.17 7.08
N TYR A 213 7.72 1.39 8.37
CA TYR A 213 6.70 1.87 9.29
C TYR A 213 6.41 3.36 9.12
N ILE A 214 7.44 4.21 9.05
CA ILE A 214 7.29 5.68 9.04
C ILE A 214 7.31 6.21 7.61
N PHE A 215 8.41 5.96 6.89
CA PHE A 215 8.70 6.66 5.64
C PHE A 215 7.84 6.15 4.48
N PHE A 216 7.58 4.85 4.40
CA PHE A 216 6.77 4.28 3.33
C PHE A 216 5.34 4.86 3.24
N PRO A 217 4.51 4.83 4.31
CA PRO A 217 3.18 5.44 4.24
C PRO A 217 3.24 6.95 4.01
N LEU A 218 4.26 7.65 4.51
CA LEU A 218 4.45 9.08 4.26
C LEU A 218 4.76 9.38 2.79
N PHE A 219 5.64 8.61 2.15
CA PHE A 219 5.93 8.78 0.73
C PHE A 219 4.73 8.44 -0.14
N LEU A 220 3.96 7.42 0.23
CA LEU A 220 2.74 7.07 -0.47
C LEU A 220 1.68 8.19 -0.37
N LEU A 221 1.58 8.85 0.79
CA LEU A 221 0.74 10.04 0.95
C LEU A 221 1.26 11.23 0.12
N SER A 222 2.57 11.47 0.14
CA SER A 222 3.20 12.63 -0.52
C SER A 222 3.18 12.54 -2.05
N PHE A 223 3.40 11.35 -2.62
CA PHE A 223 3.36 11.16 -4.08
C PHE A 223 1.95 10.88 -4.59
N GLY A 224 0.99 10.63 -3.71
CA GLY A 224 -0.33 10.19 -4.10
C GLY A 224 -1.13 11.27 -4.82
N LEU A 225 -1.82 10.86 -5.88
CA LEU A 225 -2.78 11.66 -6.66
C LEU A 225 -3.78 12.41 -5.74
N ASP A 226 -4.18 13.61 -6.14
CA ASP A 226 -5.23 14.36 -5.45
C ASP A 226 -6.55 13.60 -5.55
N LEU A 227 -7.13 13.24 -4.40
CA LEU A 227 -8.40 12.52 -4.34
C LEU A 227 -9.51 13.27 -5.08
N ASN A 228 -9.46 14.61 -5.07
CA ASN A 228 -10.46 15.42 -5.76
C ASN A 228 -10.46 15.20 -7.28
N GLN A 229 -9.27 15.06 -7.89
CA GLN A 229 -9.17 14.79 -9.33
C GLN A 229 -9.72 13.41 -9.67
N MET A 230 -9.48 12.45 -8.79
CA MET A 230 -9.94 11.08 -8.98
C MET A 230 -11.45 10.93 -8.77
N ASP A 231 -12.01 11.63 -7.79
CA ASP A 231 -13.45 11.70 -7.56
C ASP A 231 -14.17 12.40 -8.73
N GLN A 232 -13.59 13.46 -9.28
CA GLN A 232 -14.12 14.12 -10.48
C GLN A 232 -14.10 13.18 -11.69
N ALA A 233 -12.98 12.50 -11.94
CA ALA A 233 -12.86 11.54 -13.04
C ALA A 233 -13.85 10.37 -12.85
N ASN A 234 -14.01 9.88 -11.63
CA ASN A 234 -14.99 8.85 -11.30
C ASN A 234 -16.42 9.35 -11.55
N GLY A 235 -16.77 10.57 -11.12
CA GLY A 235 -18.10 11.14 -11.35
C GLY A 235 -18.44 11.25 -12.84
N VAL A 236 -17.49 11.66 -13.69
CA VAL A 236 -17.68 11.68 -15.16
C VAL A 236 -17.85 10.26 -15.70
N PHE A 237 -17.00 9.32 -15.26
CA PHE A 237 -17.11 7.90 -15.62
C PHE A 237 -18.47 7.31 -15.27
N GLU A 238 -18.94 7.50 -14.04
CA GLU A 238 -20.22 6.97 -13.58
C GLU A 238 -21.38 7.51 -14.40
N ASN A 239 -21.40 8.82 -14.67
CA ASN A 239 -22.44 9.43 -15.46
C ASN A 239 -22.48 8.85 -16.88
N THR A 240 -21.33 8.77 -17.56
CA THR A 240 -21.24 8.25 -18.94
C THR A 240 -21.60 6.76 -19.01
N ILE A 241 -21.13 5.95 -18.05
CA ILE A 241 -21.46 4.51 -18.02
C ILE A 241 -22.94 4.29 -17.68
N ASN A 242 -23.52 5.08 -16.78
CA ASN A 242 -24.95 4.98 -16.47
C ASN A 242 -25.84 5.39 -17.66
N GLU A 243 -25.42 6.39 -18.44
CA GLU A 243 -26.09 6.74 -19.70
C GLU A 243 -26.03 5.60 -20.71
N LEU A 244 -24.85 5.00 -20.89
CA LEU A 244 -24.69 3.85 -21.78
C LEU A 244 -25.50 2.64 -21.28
N ALA A 245 -25.52 2.40 -19.97
CA ALA A 245 -26.31 1.35 -19.35
C ALA A 245 -27.81 1.53 -19.63
N LYS A 246 -28.36 2.75 -19.57
CA LYS A 246 -29.76 3.01 -19.93
C LYS A 246 -30.09 2.65 -21.38
N ILE A 247 -29.11 2.74 -22.29
CA ILE A 247 -29.28 2.39 -23.71
C ILE A 247 -29.15 0.87 -23.89
N SER A 248 -28.23 0.21 -23.18
CA SER A 248 -27.98 -1.24 -23.30
C SER A 248 -28.89 -2.12 -22.41
N ALA A 249 -29.53 -1.56 -21.39
CA ALA A 249 -30.32 -2.29 -20.39
C ALA A 249 -31.71 -2.83 -20.78
N PRO A 250 -32.42 -2.46 -21.87
CA PRO A 250 -33.79 -2.92 -22.05
C PRO A 250 -33.95 -4.43 -22.37
N PHE A 251 -32.87 -5.18 -22.57
CA PHE A 251 -32.93 -6.60 -22.97
C PHE A 251 -33.70 -7.58 -22.07
N PRO A 252 -33.64 -7.51 -20.73
CA PRO A 252 -34.39 -8.42 -19.88
C PRO A 252 -35.87 -8.02 -19.70
N GLN A 253 -36.30 -6.85 -20.20
CA GLN A 253 -37.68 -6.36 -20.06
C GLN A 253 -38.49 -6.37 -21.36
N ILE A 254 -37.86 -6.71 -22.49
CA ILE A 254 -38.55 -6.79 -23.77
C ILE A 254 -39.34 -8.08 -23.85
N ASP A 255 -40.62 -7.92 -24.16
CA ASP A 255 -41.49 -9.03 -24.51
C ASP A 255 -41.09 -9.54 -25.89
N TRP A 256 -40.24 -10.56 -25.93
CA TRP A 256 -39.77 -11.21 -27.16
C TRP A 256 -40.90 -11.80 -28.01
N SER A 257 -42.13 -11.88 -27.48
CA SER A 257 -43.32 -12.28 -28.25
C SER A 257 -43.88 -11.15 -29.12
N LYS A 258 -43.51 -9.88 -28.86
CA LYS A 258 -44.03 -8.72 -29.58
C LYS A 258 -43.00 -8.20 -30.58
N GLU A 259 -43.24 -8.50 -31.86
CA GLU A 259 -42.42 -8.07 -32.99
C GLU A 259 -42.20 -6.54 -33.01
N GLN A 260 -43.24 -5.76 -32.69
CA GLN A 260 -43.15 -4.30 -32.68
C GLN A 260 -42.16 -3.76 -31.64
N ASP A 261 -42.03 -4.43 -30.49
CA ASP A 261 -41.10 -4.02 -29.43
C ASP A 261 -39.65 -4.31 -29.84
N ILE A 262 -39.42 -5.42 -30.55
CA ILE A 262 -38.11 -5.76 -31.13
C ILE A 262 -37.74 -4.75 -32.23
N ILE A 263 -38.68 -4.41 -33.11
CA ILE A 263 -38.47 -3.41 -34.17
C ILE A 263 -38.15 -2.04 -33.57
N ASN A 264 -38.94 -1.58 -32.59
CA ASN A 264 -38.73 -0.31 -31.91
C ASN A 264 -37.37 -0.27 -31.19
N LEU A 265 -36.96 -1.38 -30.57
CA LEU A 265 -35.64 -1.50 -29.98
C LEU A 265 -34.53 -1.35 -31.03
N VAL A 266 -34.57 -2.13 -32.11
CA VAL A 266 -33.55 -2.11 -33.17
C VAL A 266 -33.45 -0.71 -33.80
N PHE A 267 -34.57 -0.07 -34.09
CA PHE A 267 -34.57 1.31 -34.58
C PHE A 267 -34.07 2.30 -33.54
N SER A 268 -34.42 2.14 -32.26
CA SER A 268 -33.91 3.01 -31.20
C SER A 268 -32.39 2.86 -30.99
N LEU A 269 -31.84 1.66 -31.18
CA LEU A 269 -30.40 1.39 -31.12
C LEU A 269 -29.67 1.93 -32.34
N GLY A 270 -30.31 1.94 -33.52
CA GLY A 270 -29.78 2.50 -34.75
C GLY A 270 -29.89 4.03 -34.85
N GLN A 271 -30.92 4.62 -34.24
CA GLN A 271 -31.13 6.08 -34.20
C GLN A 271 -30.41 6.77 -33.04
N LYS A 272 -30.24 6.07 -31.91
CA LYS A 272 -29.44 6.60 -30.81
C LYS A 272 -27.98 6.42 -31.11
N ASP A 273 -27.22 7.39 -30.64
CA ASP A 273 -25.77 7.51 -30.67
C ASP A 273 -25.03 6.39 -29.93
N LEU A 274 -25.49 5.13 -29.97
CA LEU A 274 -24.89 3.99 -29.27
C LEU A 274 -23.39 3.91 -29.55
N ALA A 275 -22.98 4.09 -30.81
CA ALA A 275 -21.56 4.12 -31.18
C ALA A 275 -20.81 5.30 -30.52
N LEU A 276 -21.39 6.51 -30.51
CA LEU A 276 -20.77 7.69 -29.87
C LEU A 276 -20.75 7.56 -28.34
N THR A 277 -21.82 7.11 -27.71
CA THR A 277 -21.88 6.87 -26.25
C THR A 277 -20.95 5.75 -25.83
N THR A 278 -20.84 4.67 -26.62
CA THR A 278 -19.88 3.59 -26.38
C THR A 278 -18.44 4.09 -26.50
N SER A 279 -18.14 4.88 -27.52
CA SER A 279 -16.82 5.51 -27.70
C SER A 279 -16.48 6.49 -26.57
N ALA A 280 -17.44 7.31 -26.15
CA ALA A 280 -17.28 8.23 -25.02
C ALA A 280 -17.04 7.45 -23.72
N ALA A 281 -17.82 6.40 -23.46
CA ALA A 281 -17.65 5.54 -22.30
C ALA A 281 -16.28 4.86 -22.28
N LEU A 282 -15.81 4.33 -23.41
CA LEU A 282 -14.46 3.75 -23.52
C LEU A 282 -13.37 4.80 -23.24
N LYS A 283 -13.51 6.01 -23.79
CA LYS A 283 -12.55 7.10 -23.56
C LYS A 283 -12.49 7.53 -22.10
N VAL A 284 -13.62 7.67 -21.42
CA VAL A 284 -13.65 8.07 -20.02
C VAL A 284 -13.16 6.92 -19.12
N SER A 285 -13.50 5.67 -19.46
CA SER A 285 -13.00 4.48 -18.75
C SER A 285 -11.48 4.37 -18.86
N SER A 286 -10.90 4.61 -20.05
CA SER A 286 -9.45 4.56 -20.24
C SER A 286 -8.75 5.71 -19.52
N GLN A 287 -9.35 6.91 -19.46
CA GLN A 287 -8.84 8.03 -18.67
C GLN A 287 -8.82 7.70 -17.18
N LEU A 288 -9.92 7.17 -16.64
CA LEU A 288 -9.97 6.74 -15.24
C LEU A 288 -8.94 5.64 -14.97
N LEU A 289 -8.85 4.63 -15.83
CA LEU A 289 -7.85 3.56 -15.70
C LEU A 289 -6.43 4.11 -15.71
N SER A 290 -6.12 5.08 -16.58
CA SER A 290 -4.78 5.67 -16.64
C SER A 290 -4.38 6.38 -15.33
N LEU A 291 -5.31 7.06 -14.67
CA LEU A 291 -5.09 7.67 -13.35
C LEU A 291 -4.88 6.61 -12.27
N MET A 292 -5.67 5.53 -12.31
CA MET A 292 -5.51 4.40 -11.38
C MET A 292 -4.18 3.70 -11.56
N GLN A 293 -3.74 3.49 -12.80
CA GLN A 293 -2.45 2.87 -13.10
C GLN A 293 -1.27 3.78 -12.71
N LEU A 294 -1.37 5.09 -12.94
CA LEU A 294 -0.39 6.07 -12.46
C LEU A 294 -0.24 5.96 -10.93
N TYR A 295 -1.36 5.87 -10.21
CA TYR A 295 -1.32 5.72 -8.76
C TYR A 295 -0.78 4.35 -8.31
N SER A 296 -1.32 3.25 -8.85
CA SER A 296 -1.02 1.89 -8.39
C SER A 296 0.39 1.42 -8.77
N TYR A 297 0.91 1.82 -9.94
CA TYR A 297 2.23 1.38 -10.41
C TYR A 297 3.30 2.43 -10.16
N ILE A 298 3.10 3.64 -10.68
CA ILE A 298 4.16 4.64 -10.74
C ILE A 298 4.40 5.23 -9.35
N TYR A 299 3.37 5.73 -8.68
CA TYR A 299 3.55 6.33 -7.35
C TYR A 299 3.93 5.33 -6.27
N VAL A 300 3.32 4.14 -6.27
CA VAL A 300 3.74 3.05 -5.38
C VAL A 300 5.20 2.67 -5.65
N GLY A 301 5.59 2.52 -6.92
CA GLY A 301 6.98 2.22 -7.30
C GLY A 301 7.97 3.28 -6.82
N PHE A 302 7.64 4.56 -7.01
CA PHE A 302 8.45 5.65 -6.47
C PHE A 302 8.53 5.64 -4.95
N ALA A 303 7.40 5.42 -4.25
CA ALA A 303 7.37 5.35 -2.79
C ALA A 303 8.24 4.20 -2.25
N ILE A 304 8.20 3.04 -2.90
CA ILE A 304 9.06 1.89 -2.55
C ILE A 304 10.54 2.26 -2.76
N LEU A 305 10.87 2.82 -3.93
CA LEU A 305 12.25 3.18 -4.27
C LEU A 305 12.82 4.22 -3.30
N THR A 306 12.07 5.28 -2.99
CA THR A 306 12.52 6.30 -2.03
C THR A 306 12.65 5.71 -0.63
N THR A 307 11.73 4.82 -0.22
CA THR A 307 11.84 4.11 1.06
C THR A 307 13.12 3.29 1.13
N PHE A 308 13.49 2.56 0.07
CA PHE A 308 14.73 1.79 0.04
C PHE A 308 15.97 2.67 0.14
N ILE A 309 16.00 3.83 -0.52
CA ILE A 309 17.10 4.79 -0.41
C ILE A 309 17.22 5.28 1.04
N PHE A 310 16.11 5.62 1.69
CA PHE A 310 16.10 6.05 3.08
C PHE A 310 16.53 4.93 4.04
N ILE A 311 16.07 3.69 3.82
CA ILE A 311 16.50 2.52 4.59
C ILE A 311 18.01 2.33 4.46
N TYR A 312 18.55 2.44 3.25
CA TYR A 312 19.99 2.28 3.02
C TYR A 312 20.80 3.34 3.79
N GLN A 313 20.39 4.61 3.73
CA GLN A 313 21.03 5.70 4.46
C GLN A 313 20.94 5.51 5.98
N LEU A 314 19.76 5.13 6.50
CA LEU A 314 19.58 4.83 7.92
C LEU A 314 20.44 3.64 8.36
N ALA A 315 20.52 2.59 7.54
CA ALA A 315 21.32 1.41 7.85
C ALA A 315 22.81 1.75 7.94
N SER A 316 23.32 2.62 7.04
CA SER A 316 24.70 3.14 7.11
C SER A 316 24.95 3.88 8.44
N ILE A 317 24.04 4.78 8.85
CA ILE A 317 24.12 5.51 10.13
C ILE A 317 24.17 4.55 11.33
N PHE A 318 23.44 3.43 11.27
CA PHE A 318 23.45 2.42 12.33
C PHE A 318 24.70 1.53 12.35
N GLY A 319 25.72 1.83 11.54
CA GLY A 319 27.03 1.19 11.61
C GLY A 319 27.25 0.09 10.60
N LEU A 320 26.62 0.16 9.42
CA LEU A 320 26.96 -0.70 8.29
C LEU A 320 28.42 -0.49 7.82
N GLU A 321 28.95 0.71 8.09
CA GLU A 321 30.30 1.17 7.71
C GLU A 321 31.31 1.20 8.86
N PHE A 322 31.20 0.32 9.87
CA PHE A 322 32.35 0.08 10.75
C PHE A 322 33.44 -0.69 9.98
N ASN A 323 34.28 0.04 9.24
CA ASN A 323 35.62 -0.40 8.89
C ASN A 323 36.42 -0.41 10.20
N LEU A 324 36.62 -1.60 10.76
CA LEU A 324 37.60 -1.82 11.80
C LEU A 324 39.00 -1.78 11.16
N ASP A 325 39.47 -0.59 10.78
CA ASP A 325 40.88 -0.34 10.41
C ASP A 325 41.83 -0.44 11.62
N ILE A 326 41.41 -1.12 12.70
CA ILE A 326 42.22 -1.31 13.90
C ILE A 326 43.33 -2.35 13.68
N TYR A 327 43.33 -3.08 12.55
CA TYR A 327 44.33 -4.10 12.25
C TYR A 327 45.41 -3.71 11.22
N ASP A 328 45.40 -2.50 10.68
CA ASP A 328 46.40 -2.10 9.67
C ASP A 328 47.70 -1.52 10.28
N LYS A 329 47.86 -1.57 11.60
CA LYS A 329 49.09 -1.15 12.31
C LYS A 329 49.41 -1.99 13.56
N ILE A 330 49.62 -3.30 13.40
CA ILE A 330 50.49 -4.11 14.28
C ILE A 330 51.25 -5.10 13.40
#